data_AF-A0A969JZ14-F1
#
_entry.id   AF-A0A969JZ14-F1
#
_cell.length_a   1.000
_cell.length_b   1.000
_cell.length_c   1.000
_cell.angle_alpha   90.00
_cell.angle_beta   90.00
_cell.angle_gamma   90.00
#
_symmetry.space_group_name_H-M   'P 1'
#
loop_
_entity.id
_entity.type
_entity.pdbx_description
1 polymer ?
#
loop_
_entity_poly.entity_id
_entity_poly.type
_entity_poly.pdbx_seq_one_letter_code
_entity_poly.pdbx_strand_id
1 'polypeptide(L)' 'MSTTPDQFVVYDRDGRISFASHSLLQGLHMSAAEIMGKTFAELGFLPPEIIAQSERERKEVFRTGQP' A
#
# COMPACT_ATOMS: atom_id res chain seq x y z
N MET A 1 -5.27 10.27 -24.09
CA MET A 1 -4.56 9.89 -22.85
C MET A 1 -5.56 9.15 -21.99
N SER A 2 -5.29 7.90 -21.61
CA SER A 2 -6.21 7.09 -20.81
C SER A 2 -6.40 7.78 -19.46
N THR A 3 -7.62 8.23 -19.15
CA THR A 3 -7.96 9.02 -17.96
C THR A 3 -8.13 8.15 -16.71
N THR A 4 -7.57 6.94 -16.69
CA THR A 4 -7.69 6.05 -15.54
C THR A 4 -6.87 6.66 -14.40
N PRO A 5 -7.50 7.07 -13.29
CA PRO A 5 -6.75 7.70 -12.21
C PRO A 5 -5.80 6.69 -11.59
N ASP A 6 -4.57 7.12 -11.31
CA ASP A 6 -3.57 6.25 -10.72
C ASP A 6 -4.03 5.70 -9.36
N GLN A 7 -3.93 4.38 -9.20
CA GLN A 7 -4.20 3.71 -7.94
C GLN A 7 -2.91 3.69 -7.13
N PHE A 8 -2.89 4.42 -6.02
CA PHE A 8 -1.71 4.49 -5.16
C PHE A 8 -2.08 4.58 -3.69
N VAL A 9 -1.13 4.18 -2.87
CA VAL A 9 -1.19 4.26 -1.40
C VAL A 9 0.07 4.95 -0.91
N VAL A 10 -0.01 5.63 0.22
CA VAL A 10 1.14 6.10 0.99
C VAL A 10 1.09 5.40 2.33
N TYR A 11 2.25 4.92 2.77
CA TYR A 11 2.42 4.25 4.04
C TYR A 11 3.66 4.77 4.75
N ASP A 12 3.69 4.62 6.07
CA ASP A 12 4.82 5.01 6.90
C ASP A 12 5.96 3.96 6.87
N ARG A 13 6.99 4.18 7.72
CA ARG A 13 8.14 3.27 7.81
C ARG A 13 7.82 1.90 8.41
N ASP A 14 6.64 1.72 9.01
CA ASP A 14 6.18 0.44 9.52
C ASP A 14 5.16 -0.21 8.56
N GLY A 15 4.97 0.38 7.37
CA GLY A 15 4.04 -0.10 6.36
C GLY A 15 2.58 0.19 6.67
N ARG A 16 2.29 1.08 7.63
CA ARG A 16 0.92 1.47 7.97
C ARG A 16 0.42 2.52 6.99
N ILE A 17 -0.75 2.28 6.42
CA ILE A 17 -1.36 3.14 5.41
C ILE A 17 -1.73 4.50 6.03
N SER A 18 -1.14 5.56 5.50
CA SER A 18 -1.41 6.95 5.90
C SER A 18 -2.24 7.72 4.87
N PHE A 19 -2.36 7.22 3.65
CA PHE A 19 -3.22 7.77 2.60
C PHE A 19 -3.49 6.72 1.53
N ALA A 20 -4.67 6.76 0.92
CA ALA A 20 -4.99 5.97 -0.27
C ALA A 20 -5.75 6.83 -1.28
N SER A 21 -5.44 6.66 -2.57
CA SER A 21 -6.15 7.36 -3.62
C SER A 21 -7.61 6.90 -3.69
N HIS A 22 -8.51 7.81 -4.08
CA HIS A 22 -9.94 7.51 -4.15
C HIS A 22 -10.23 6.33 -5.11
N SER A 23 -9.50 6.25 -6.22
CA SER A 23 -9.64 5.19 -7.20
C SER A 23 -9.12 3.83 -6.71
N LEU A 24 -8.16 3.81 -5.77
CA LEU A 24 -7.78 2.58 -5.08
C LEU A 24 -8.92 2.10 -4.17
N LEU A 25 -9.48 3.01 -3.34
CA LEU A 25 -10.60 2.70 -2.44
C LEU A 25 -11.82 2.16 -3.20
N GLN A 26 -12.17 2.79 -4.31
CA GLN A 26 -13.25 2.32 -5.19
C GLN A 26 -12.95 0.94 -5.77
N GLY A 27 -11.72 0.70 -6.26
CA GLY A 27 -11.33 -0.59 -6.81
C GLY A 27 -11.38 -1.73 -5.77
N LEU A 28 -10.97 -1.43 -4.54
CA LEU A 28 -10.99 -2.38 -3.42
C LEU A 28 -12.37 -2.52 -2.74
N HIS A 29 -13.35 -1.68 -3.09
CA HIS A 29 -14.64 -1.59 -2.42
C HIS A 29 -14.52 -1.39 -0.91
N MET A 30 -13.57 -0.54 -0.50
CA MET A 30 -13.31 -0.21 0.90
C MET A 30 -13.44 1.28 1.17
N SER A 31 -13.74 1.63 2.41
CA SER A 31 -13.63 2.99 2.92
C SER A 31 -12.22 3.28 3.42
N ALA A 32 -11.84 4.56 3.47
CA ALA A 32 -10.60 4.98 4.10
C ALA A 32 -10.53 4.52 5.57
N ALA A 33 -11.64 4.64 6.32
CA ALA A 33 -11.69 4.24 7.73
C ALA A 33 -11.31 2.76 7.96
N GLU A 34 -11.58 1.88 6.99
CA GLU A 34 -11.25 0.46 7.10
C GLU A 34 -9.78 0.15 6.85
N ILE A 35 -9.05 1.00 6.12
CA ILE A 35 -7.66 0.74 5.73
C ILE A 35 -6.63 1.60 6.45
N MET A 36 -7.02 2.79 6.92
CA MET A 36 -6.10 3.74 7.53
C MET A 36 -5.44 3.14 8.79
N GLY A 37 -4.13 3.27 8.88
CA GLY A 37 -3.31 2.74 9.99
C GLY A 37 -3.04 1.23 9.93
N LYS A 38 -3.66 0.49 9.01
CA LYS A 38 -3.40 -0.93 8.79
C LYS A 38 -2.25 -1.14 7.82
N THR A 39 -1.62 -2.29 7.94
CA THR A 39 -0.67 -2.85 6.97
C THR A 39 -1.40 -3.70 5.93
N PHE A 40 -0.78 -3.94 4.77
CA PHE A 40 -1.32 -4.87 3.78
C PHE A 40 -1.49 -6.30 4.31
N ALA A 41 -0.70 -6.70 5.30
CA ALA A 41 -0.83 -7.98 5.99
C ALA A 41 -2.13 -8.09 6.80
N GLU A 42 -2.45 -7.04 7.57
CA GLU A 42 -3.67 -6.98 8.39
C GLU A 42 -4.94 -6.92 7.52
N LEU A 43 -4.81 -6.40 6.30
CA LEU A 43 -5.91 -6.32 5.33
C LEU A 43 -6.19 -7.66 4.63
N GLY A 44 -5.22 -8.57 4.54
CA GLY A 44 -5.42 -9.91 4.00
C GLY A 44 -5.69 -9.98 2.49
N PHE A 45 -5.43 -8.91 1.73
CA PHE A 45 -5.68 -8.89 0.27
C PHE A 45 -4.60 -9.53 -0.57
N LEU A 46 -3.37 -9.59 -0.04
CA LEU A 46 -2.21 -10.04 -0.78
C LEU A 46 -1.71 -11.37 -0.21
N PRO A 47 -1.24 -12.30 -1.06
CA PRO A 47 -0.52 -13.48 -0.62
C PRO A 47 0.68 -13.13 0.29
N PRO A 48 0.98 -13.93 1.33
CA PRO A 48 2.06 -13.65 2.28
C PRO A 48 3.43 -13.43 1.63
N GLU A 49 3.72 -14.13 0.53
CA GLU A 49 4.96 -14.01 -0.23
C GLU A 49 5.12 -12.64 -0.89
N ILE A 50 4.02 -12.04 -1.36
CA ILE A 50 4.03 -10.69 -1.94
C ILE A 50 4.27 -9.66 -0.84
N ILE A 51 3.56 -9.80 0.28
CA ILE A 51 3.74 -8.91 1.44
C ILE A 51 5.21 -8.97 1.91
N ALA A 52 5.77 -10.16 2.05
CA ALA A 52 7.15 -10.34 2.49
C ALA A 52 8.16 -9.75 1.49
N GLN A 53 7.89 -9.84 0.19
CA GLN A 53 8.73 -9.22 -0.84
C GLN A 53 8.68 -7.69 -0.74
N SER A 54 7.49 -7.09 -0.69
CA SER A 54 7.34 -5.64 -0.57
C SER A 54 7.99 -5.10 0.71
N GLU A 55 7.90 -5.84 1.82
CA GLU A 55 8.59 -5.49 3.07
C GLU A 55 10.12 -5.50 2.95
N ARG A 56 10.69 -6.43 2.17
CA ARG A 56 12.13 -6.47 1.91
C ARG A 56 12.57 -5.31 1.03
N GLU A 57 11.88 -5.08 -0.09
CA GLU A 57 12.17 -3.98 -1.02
C GLU A 57 12.12 -2.65 -0.28
N ARG A 58 11.05 -2.42 0.49
CA ARG A 58 10.88 -1.22 1.32
C ARG A 58 12.05 -1.00 2.28
N LYS A 59 12.51 -2.04 2.99
CA LYS A 59 13.68 -1.95 3.87
C LYS A 59 14.95 -1.56 3.11
N GLU A 60 15.13 -2.10 1.91
CA GLU A 60 16.26 -1.75 1.05
C GLU A 60 16.18 -0.30 0.56
N VAL A 61 14.99 0.20 0.19
CA VAL A 61 14.79 1.62 -0.16
C VAL A 61 15.16 2.51 1.01
N PHE A 62 14.73 2.19 2.23
CA PHE A 62 15.09 2.99 3.41
C PHE A 62 16.58 2.92 3.75
N ARG A 63 17.24 1.80 3.47
CA ARG A 63 18.67 1.61 3.70
C ARG A 63 19.54 2.31 2.66
N THR A 64 19.12 2.32 1.40
CA THR A 64 19.95 2.73 0.25
C THR A 64 19.52 4.04 -0.40
N GLY A 65 18.27 4.45 -0.19
CA GLY A 65 17.64 5.55 -0.91
C GLY A 65 17.24 5.22 -2.36
N GLN A 66 17.37 3.96 -2.79
CA GLN A 66 17.07 3.52 -4.17
C GLN A 66 15.79 2.67 -4.18
N PRO A 67 14.85 2.93 -5.12
CA PRO A 67 13.69 2.07 -5.35
C PRO A 67 14.06 0.71 -5.95
#